data_AF-A0A382ZT95-F1
#
_entry.id   AF-A0A382ZT95-F1
#
_cell.length_a   1.000
_cell.length_b   1.000
_cell.length_c   1.000
_cell.angle_alpha   90.00
_cell.angle_beta   90.00
_cell.angle_gamma   90.00
#
_symmetry.space_group_name_H-M   'P 1'
#
loop_
_entity.id
_entity.type
_entity.pdbx_description
1 polymer ?
#
loop_
_entity_poly.entity_id
_entity_poly.type
_entity_poly.pdbx_seq_one_letter_code
_entity_poly.pdbx_strand_id
1 'polypeptide(L)'
;MNAEYGLAESVAELEAATWWRRAKAVLIDGLLFIGVLVVPVVLVLVAVTSAWDEATDDFTFTGGETGLLTVGILTGIGVFVWAGWLFGYRQGVTGTTPGKRRLGIRLVNADTGEAPGGAKGVGRWLVPGLVGGIQGVGNAIQLI
;
A
#
# COMPACT_ATOMS: atom_id res chain seq x y z
N MET A 1 22.36 -29.18 -27.84
CA MET A 1 22.83 -28.44 -26.65
C MET A 1 21.90 -27.24 -26.47
N ASN A 2 20.95 -27.39 -25.53
CA ASN A 2 20.19 -26.37 -24.79
C ASN A 2 19.19 -25.48 -25.54
N ALA A 3 17.96 -25.98 -25.70
CA ALA A 3 16.75 -25.18 -25.95
C ALA A 3 15.85 -25.11 -24.70
N GLU A 4 16.44 -24.99 -23.50
CA GLU A 4 15.72 -24.86 -22.22
C GLU A 4 15.91 -23.46 -21.62
N TYR A 5 15.44 -22.42 -22.32
CA TYR A 5 15.28 -21.10 -21.71
C TYR A 5 13.90 -20.55 -22.01
N GLY A 6 13.01 -20.61 -21.02
CA GLY A 6 11.92 -19.66 -20.88
C GLY A 6 10.50 -20.18 -21.09
N LEU A 7 10.18 -21.42 -20.71
CA LEU A 7 8.77 -21.85 -20.65
C LEU A 7 8.09 -21.14 -19.48
N ALA A 8 7.43 -20.02 -19.76
CA ALA A 8 6.30 -19.60 -18.93
C ALA A 8 5.35 -20.79 -18.82
N GLU A 9 5.01 -21.22 -17.59
CA GLU A 9 3.98 -22.23 -17.36
C GLU A 9 2.77 -21.90 -18.23
N SER A 10 2.34 -22.87 -19.03
CA SER A 10 1.18 -22.66 -19.88
C SER A 10 -0.05 -22.47 -18.98
N VAL A 11 -1.03 -21.67 -19.41
CA VAL A 11 -2.24 -21.40 -18.60
C VAL A 11 -2.93 -22.68 -18.13
N ALA A 12 -2.79 -23.77 -18.89
CA ALA A 12 -3.33 -25.09 -18.58
C ALA A 12 -2.72 -25.75 -17.33
N GLU A 13 -1.52 -25.37 -16.91
CA GLU A 13 -0.81 -25.92 -15.75
C GLU A 13 -1.05 -25.11 -14.46
N LEU A 14 -1.61 -23.91 -14.58
CA LEU A 14 -1.82 -23.01 -13.44
C LEU A 14 -3.04 -23.41 -12.62
N GLU A 15 -2.81 -23.76 -11.35
CA GLU A 15 -3.89 -23.99 -10.39
C GLU A 15 -4.34 -22.67 -9.73
N ALA A 16 -5.64 -22.38 -9.78
CA ALA A 16 -6.19 -21.20 -9.14
C ALA A 16 -6.06 -21.29 -7.61
N ALA A 17 -5.24 -20.41 -7.03
CA ALA A 17 -5.10 -20.33 -5.57
C ALA A 17 -6.47 -20.14 -4.89
N THR A 18 -6.72 -20.94 -3.85
CA THR A 18 -7.95 -20.87 -3.06
C THR A 18 -8.14 -19.47 -2.44
N TRP A 19 -9.39 -19.10 -2.22
CA TRP A 19 -9.75 -17.80 -1.65
C TRP A 19 -8.99 -17.50 -0.34
N TRP A 20 -8.80 -18.51 0.51
CA TRP A 20 -8.14 -18.32 1.80
C TRP A 20 -6.64 -18.01 1.69
N ARG A 21 -5.94 -18.57 0.69
CA ARG A 21 -4.54 -18.20 0.41
C ARG A 21 -4.44 -16.75 -0.08
N ARG A 22 -5.41 -16.30 -0.89
CA ARG A 22 -5.48 -14.90 -1.34
C ARG A 22 -5.73 -13.96 -0.16
N ALA A 23 -6.67 -14.29 0.73
CA ALA A 23 -6.98 -13.51 1.92
C ALA A 23 -5.77 -13.36 2.86
N LYS A 24 -5.06 -14.46 3.17
CA LYS A 24 -3.85 -14.41 4.00
C LYS A 24 -2.74 -13.56 3.38
N ALA A 25 -2.56 -13.61 2.05
CA ALA A 25 -1.58 -12.77 1.37
C ALA A 25 -1.90 -11.28 1.57
N VAL A 26 -3.16 -10.90 1.37
CA VAL A 26 -3.64 -9.51 1.58
C VAL A 26 -3.47 -9.07 3.03
N LEU A 27 -3.72 -9.95 4.00
CA LEU A 27 -3.50 -9.63 5.41
C LEU A 27 -2.02 -9.35 5.74
N ILE A 28 -1.10 -10.16 5.21
CA ILE A 28 0.35 -9.96 5.42
C ILE A 28 0.80 -8.65 4.76
N ASP A 29 0.36 -8.41 3.53
CA ASP A 29 0.70 -7.20 2.78
C ASP A 29 0.11 -5.95 3.45
N GLY A 30 -1.13 -6.03 3.93
CA GLY A 30 -1.82 -4.97 4.66
C GLY A 30 -1.16 -4.66 6.00
N LEU A 31 -0.76 -5.68 6.77
CA LEU A 31 -0.04 -5.48 8.03
C LEU A 31 1.32 -4.82 7.82
N LEU A 32 2.03 -5.18 6.75
CA LEU A 32 3.30 -4.54 6.37
C LEU A 32 3.09 -3.07 6.00
N PHE A 33 2.04 -2.76 5.23
CA PHE A 33 1.69 -1.37 4.93
C PHE A 33 1.32 -0.57 6.18
N ILE A 34 0.42 -1.11 7.03
CA ILE A 34 0.00 -0.47 8.28
C ILE A 34 1.20 -0.25 9.19
N GLY A 35 2.06 -1.27 9.36
CA GLY A 35 3.24 -1.19 10.23
C GLY A 35 4.19 -0.04 9.84
N VAL A 36 4.39 0.19 8.54
CA VAL A 36 5.19 1.30 8.04
C VAL A 36 4.45 2.65 8.19
N LEU A 37 3.12 2.65 8.05
CA LEU A 37 2.27 3.83 8.20
C LEU A 37 2.13 4.32 9.66
N VAL A 38 2.39 3.46 10.66
CA VAL A 38 2.28 3.83 12.09
C VAL A 38 3.14 5.06 12.40
N VAL A 39 4.40 5.07 11.96
CA VAL A 39 5.35 6.15 12.30
C VAL A 39 4.86 7.52 11.83
N PRO A 40 4.56 7.77 10.54
CA PRO A 40 4.08 9.08 10.10
C PRO A 40 2.76 9.47 10.76
N VAL A 41 1.83 8.53 10.98
CA VAL A 41 0.57 8.81 11.67
C VAL A 41 0.81 9.26 13.11
N VAL A 42 1.67 8.56 13.85
CA VAL A 42 2.02 8.94 15.23
C VAL A 42 2.67 10.32 15.27
N LEU A 43 3.57 10.64 14.33
CA LEU A 43 4.19 11.97 14.28
C LEU A 43 3.17 13.09 14.06
N VAL A 44 2.20 12.89 13.15
CA VAL A 44 1.13 13.86 12.90
C VAL A 44 0.22 13.98 14.13
N LEU A 45 -0.20 12.86 14.73
CA LEU A 45 -1.05 12.87 15.92
C LEU A 45 -0.37 13.57 17.09
N VAL A 46 0.91 13.28 17.34
CA VAL A 46 1.68 13.95 18.39
C VAL A 46 1.76 15.45 18.10
N ALA A 47 2.08 15.86 16.87
CA ALA A 47 2.17 17.28 16.51
C ALA A 47 0.85 18.04 16.72
N VAL A 48 -0.27 17.45 16.32
CA VAL A 48 -1.60 18.08 16.45
C VAL A 48 -2.04 18.12 17.92
N THR A 49 -1.88 17.01 18.64
CA THR A 49 -2.27 16.94 20.06
C THR A 49 -1.41 17.84 20.95
N SER A 50 -0.12 18.00 20.63
CA SER A 50 0.76 18.93 21.37
C SER A 50 0.51 20.40 21.04
N ALA A 51 -0.06 20.69 19.87
CA ALA A 51 -0.40 22.07 19.47
C ALA A 51 -1.72 22.56 20.09
N TRP A 52 -2.52 21.67 20.69
CA TRP A 52 -3.81 22.03 21.29
C TRP A 52 -3.62 22.74 22.63
N ASP A 53 -4.17 23.95 22.75
CA ASP A 53 -4.23 24.71 23.99
C ASP A 53 -5.65 24.66 24.57
N GLU A 54 -5.82 23.89 25.65
CA GLU A 54 -7.10 23.74 26.34
C GLU A 54 -7.62 25.05 26.97
N ALA A 55 -6.73 26.00 27.27
CA ALA A 55 -7.13 27.27 27.88
C ALA A 55 -7.75 28.24 26.88
N THR A 56 -7.33 28.18 25.62
CA THR A 56 -7.79 29.05 24.55
C THR A 56 -8.73 28.35 23.56
N ASP A 57 -8.87 27.02 23.68
CA ASP A 57 -9.64 26.16 22.76
C ASP A 57 -9.16 26.32 21.31
N ASP A 58 -7.84 26.49 21.13
CA ASP A 58 -7.23 26.79 19.84
C ASP A 58 -5.91 26.01 19.62
N PHE A 59 -5.49 25.91 18.36
CA PHE A 59 -4.23 25.28 17.97
C PHE A 59 -3.11 26.31 17.79
N THR A 60 -2.07 26.20 18.61
CA THR A 60 -0.84 26.98 18.46
C THR A 60 0.31 26.10 18.01
N PHE A 61 0.68 26.20 16.74
CA PHE A 61 1.85 25.51 16.19
C PHE A 61 3.09 26.37 16.38
N THR A 62 4.05 25.90 17.18
CA THR A 62 5.38 26.50 17.29
C THR A 62 6.38 25.72 16.42
N GLY A 63 7.68 26.00 16.57
CA GLY A 63 8.72 25.34 15.77
C GLY A 63 8.77 23.82 15.97
N GLY A 64 8.47 23.33 17.18
CA GLY A 64 8.50 21.89 17.48
C GLY A 64 7.37 21.12 16.80
N GLU A 65 6.13 21.58 16.96
CA GLU A 65 4.93 20.96 16.40
C GLU A 65 4.93 21.07 14.88
N THR A 66 5.31 22.23 14.34
CA THR A 66 5.46 22.43 12.90
C THR A 66 6.50 21.47 12.31
N GLY A 67 7.62 21.24 13.01
CA GLY A 67 8.65 20.30 12.60
C GLY A 67 8.14 18.85 12.56
N LEU A 68 7.49 18.40 13.64
CA LEU A 68 6.91 17.05 13.72
C LEU A 68 5.83 16.83 12.66
N LEU A 69 4.94 17.81 12.46
CA LEU A 69 3.90 17.77 11.44
C LEU A 69 4.50 17.65 10.04
N THR A 70 5.51 18.46 9.73
CA THR A 70 6.20 18.45 8.44
C THR A 70 6.87 17.09 8.18
N VAL A 71 7.60 16.56 9.15
CA VAL A 71 8.26 15.25 9.03
C VAL A 71 7.21 14.14 8.90
N GLY A 72 6.14 14.17 9.69
CA GLY A 72 5.04 13.20 9.61
C GLY A 72 4.38 13.17 8.24
N ILE A 73 4.10 14.33 7.66
CA ILE A 73 3.51 14.44 6.31
C ILE A 73 4.48 13.94 5.25
N LEU A 74 5.74 14.40 5.26
CA LEU A 74 6.73 14.01 4.25
C LEU A 74 7.04 12.52 4.29
N THR A 75 7.20 11.97 5.49
CA THR A 75 7.39 10.52 5.65
C THR A 75 6.14 9.75 5.25
N GLY A 76 4.95 10.24 5.56
CA GLY A 76 3.67 9.68 5.11
C GLY A 76 3.57 9.61 3.59
N ILE A 77 3.87 10.70 2.88
CA ILE A 77 3.95 10.72 1.41
C ILE A 77 4.97 9.68 0.93
N GLY A 78 6.14 9.60 1.57
CA GLY A 78 7.15 8.58 1.28
C GLY A 78 6.62 7.15 1.39
N VAL A 79 5.82 6.84 2.42
CA VAL A 79 5.16 5.54 2.60
C VAL A 79 4.21 5.26 1.43
N PHE A 80 3.40 6.22 1.00
CA PHE A 80 2.49 6.03 -0.14
C PHE A 80 3.23 5.84 -1.47
N VAL A 81 4.30 6.60 -1.71
CA VAL A 81 5.16 6.42 -2.90
C VAL A 81 5.78 5.02 -2.89
N TRP A 82 6.34 4.61 -1.75
CA TRP A 82 6.93 3.28 -1.58
C TRP A 82 5.88 2.17 -1.75
N ALA A 83 4.69 2.34 -1.19
CA ALA A 83 3.59 1.37 -1.32
C ALA A 83 3.12 1.25 -2.78
N GLY A 84 3.00 2.36 -3.51
CA GLY A 84 2.66 2.37 -4.93
C GLY A 84 3.74 1.71 -5.79
N TRP A 85 5.01 1.90 -5.45
CA TRP A 85 6.10 1.17 -6.10
C TRP A 85 6.08 -0.33 -5.79
N LEU A 86 5.89 -0.73 -4.54
CA LEU A 86 5.95 -2.14 -4.12
C LEU A 86 4.71 -2.95 -4.53
N PHE A 87 3.51 -2.45 -4.19
CA PHE A 87 2.24 -3.13 -4.43
C PHE A 87 1.62 -2.82 -5.78
N GLY A 88 1.97 -1.69 -6.38
CA GLY A 88 1.56 -1.33 -7.74
C GLY A 88 2.56 -1.85 -8.77
N TYR A 89 3.70 -1.18 -8.88
CA TYR A 89 4.66 -1.42 -9.95
C TYR A 89 5.33 -2.80 -9.85
N ARG A 90 5.98 -3.11 -8.71
CA ARG A 90 6.71 -4.38 -8.55
C ARG A 90 5.79 -5.60 -8.54
N GLN A 91 4.61 -5.50 -7.94
CA GLN A 91 3.61 -6.55 -8.04
C GLN A 91 3.16 -6.76 -9.50
N GLY A 92 2.99 -5.69 -10.28
CA GLY A 92 2.63 -5.79 -11.69
C GLY A 92 3.72 -6.44 -12.53
N VAL A 93 4.99 -6.11 -12.29
CA VAL A 93 6.15 -6.69 -13.01
C VAL A 93 6.42 -8.14 -12.62
N THR A 94 6.37 -8.46 -11.32
CA THR A 94 6.78 -9.79 -10.82
C THR A 94 5.61 -10.75 -10.58
N GLY A 95 4.38 -10.25 -10.59
CA GLY A 95 3.20 -11.00 -10.14
C GLY A 95 3.15 -11.23 -8.63
N THR A 96 4.17 -10.86 -7.85
CA THR A 96 4.28 -11.24 -6.44
C THR A 96 4.43 -10.05 -5.50
N THR A 97 3.89 -10.19 -4.30
CA THR A 97 4.10 -9.32 -3.13
C THR A 97 4.76 -10.12 -2.01
N PRO A 98 5.28 -9.49 -0.95
CA PRO A 98 5.84 -10.21 0.20
C PRO A 98 4.89 -11.28 0.76
N GLY A 99 3.60 -10.98 0.93
CA GLY A 99 2.58 -11.93 1.39
C GLY A 99 2.34 -13.07 0.40
N LYS A 100 2.26 -12.77 -0.90
CA LYS A 100 2.10 -13.78 -1.95
C LYS A 100 3.31 -14.71 -2.08
N ARG A 101 4.54 -14.17 -1.97
CA ARG A 101 5.78 -14.97 -1.98
C ARG A 101 5.82 -15.94 -0.80
N ARG A 102 5.44 -15.50 0.39
CA ARG A 102 5.38 -16.37 1.58
C ARG A 102 4.38 -17.53 1.43
N LEU A 103 3.33 -17.35 0.63
CA LEU A 103 2.29 -18.35 0.39
C LEU A 103 2.47 -19.13 -0.92
N GLY A 104 3.56 -18.88 -1.66
CA GLY A 104 3.85 -19.54 -2.93
C GLY A 104 2.85 -19.25 -4.04
N ILE A 105 2.17 -18.09 -4.01
CA ILE A 105 1.19 -17.70 -5.03
C ILE A 105 1.71 -16.51 -5.86
N ARG A 106 1.24 -16.38 -7.10
CA ARG A 106 1.56 -15.26 -8.00
C ARG A 106 0.33 -14.78 -8.75
N LEU A 107 0.34 -13.51 -9.12
CA LEU A 107 -0.63 -12.86 -9.98
C LEU A 107 -0.15 -12.99 -11.43
N VAL A 108 -1.02 -13.52 -12.27
CA VAL A 108 -0.78 -13.72 -13.69
C VAL A 108 -1.99 -13.23 -14.47
N ASN A 109 -1.77 -12.94 -15.75
CA ASN A 109 -2.83 -12.70 -16.71
C ASN A 109 -3.57 -14.02 -16.97
N ALA A 110 -4.91 -13.99 -16.99
CA ALA A 110 -5.73 -15.17 -17.23
C ALA A 110 -5.59 -15.71 -18.67
N ASP A 111 -5.28 -14.83 -19.62
CA ASP A 111 -5.18 -15.20 -21.04
C ASP A 111 -3.78 -15.69 -21.41
N THR A 112 -2.74 -15.11 -20.79
CA THR A 112 -1.34 -15.36 -21.18
C THR A 112 -0.50 -16.10 -20.14
N GLY A 113 -0.95 -16.21 -18.88
CA GLY A 113 -0.16 -16.82 -17.79
C GLY A 113 1.04 -15.97 -17.31
N GLU A 114 1.31 -14.85 -17.99
CA GLU A 114 2.43 -13.95 -17.70
C GLU A 114 2.07 -12.90 -16.64
N ALA A 115 3.09 -12.22 -16.10
CA ALA A 115 2.87 -11.11 -15.19
C ALA A 115 2.09 -9.97 -15.89
N PRO A 116 1.11 -9.32 -15.24
CA PRO A 116 0.25 -8.31 -15.89
C PRO A 116 0.96 -7.05 -16.40
N GLY A 117 2.21 -6.81 -15.99
CA GLY A 117 2.99 -5.62 -16.28
C GLY A 117 2.85 -4.52 -15.22
N GLY A 118 3.94 -3.79 -14.99
CA GLY A 118 4.03 -2.79 -13.90
C GLY A 118 3.00 -1.66 -13.99
N ALA A 119 2.73 -1.12 -15.18
CA ALA A 119 1.78 -0.03 -15.37
C ALA A 119 0.32 -0.43 -15.05
N LYS A 120 -0.10 -1.64 -15.48
CA LYS A 120 -1.41 -2.19 -15.10
C LYS A 120 -1.50 -2.49 -13.60
N GLY A 121 -0.39 -2.90 -12.98
CA GLY A 121 -0.29 -3.09 -11.53
C GLY A 121 -0.48 -1.80 -10.73
N VAL A 122 0.15 -0.70 -11.16
CA VAL A 122 0.00 0.62 -10.54
C VAL A 122 -1.45 1.10 -10.62
N GLY A 123 -2.10 0.99 -11.77
CA GLY A 123 -3.52 1.36 -11.91
C GLY A 123 -4.44 0.59 -10.97
N ARG A 124 -4.18 -0.71 -10.78
CA ARG A 124 -4.94 -1.56 -9.82
C ARG A 124 -4.76 -1.16 -8.36
N TRP A 125 -3.63 -0.53 -8.01
CA TRP A 125 -3.36 -0.10 -6.64
C TRP A 125 -3.84 1.34 -6.39
N LEU A 126 -3.57 2.26 -7.34
CA LEU A 126 -3.92 3.68 -7.20
C LEU A 126 -5.42 3.94 -7.29
N VAL A 127 -6.14 3.32 -8.22
CA VAL A 127 -7.55 3.65 -8.47
C VAL A 127 -8.43 3.40 -7.25
N PRO A 128 -8.38 2.22 -6.58
CA PRO A 128 -9.15 2.00 -5.36
C PRO A 128 -8.66 2.88 -4.20
N GLY A 129 -7.35 3.15 -4.11
CA GLY A 129 -6.78 3.99 -3.07
C GLY A 129 -7.24 5.44 -3.14
N LEU A 130 -7.32 6.02 -4.34
CA LEU A 130 -7.81 7.38 -4.55
C LEU A 130 -9.33 7.47 -4.31
N VAL A 131 -10.10 6.52 -4.85
CA VAL A 131 -11.56 6.49 -4.67
C VAL A 131 -11.92 6.28 -3.19
N GLY A 132 -11.26 5.34 -2.51
CA GLY A 132 -11.48 5.07 -1.09
C GLY A 132 -10.92 6.17 -0.17
N GLY A 133 -9.78 6.78 -0.54
CA GLY A 133 -9.20 7.89 0.22
C GLY A 133 -10.08 9.14 0.22
N ILE A 134 -10.69 9.48 -0.92
CA ILE A 134 -11.68 10.57 -1.01
C ILE A 134 -12.88 10.30 -0.09
N GLN A 135 -13.37 9.05 -0.03
CA GLN A 135 -14.46 8.68 0.87
C GLN A 135 -14.05 8.73 2.35
N GLY A 136 -12.82 8.31 2.68
CA GLY A 136 -12.30 8.35 4.05
C GLY A 136 -12.15 9.76 4.61
N VAL A 137 -11.61 10.69 3.81
CA VAL A 137 -11.53 12.12 4.19
C VAL A 137 -12.92 12.74 4.33
N GLY A 138 -13.84 12.42 3.41
CA GLY A 138 -15.22 12.88 3.47
C GLY A 138 -15.95 12.46 4.76
N ASN A 139 -15.71 11.24 5.24
CA ASN A 139 -16.29 10.77 6.51
C ASN A 139 -15.68 11.46 7.74
N ALA A 140 -14.39 11.77 7.74
CA ALA A 140 -13.74 12.46 8.85
C ALA A 140 -14.23 13.92 9.00
N ILE A 141 -14.52 14.60 7.89
CA ILE A 141 -15.07 15.97 7.88
C ILE A 141 -16.52 16.00 8.38
N GLN A 142 -17.29 14.92 8.21
CA GLN A 142 -18.68 14.85 8.69
C GLN A 142 -18.82 14.66 10.21
N LEU A 143 -17.71 14.39 10.91
CA LEU A 143 -17.69 14.17 12.36
C LEU A 143 -17.27 15.42 13.16
N ILE A 144 -16.99 16.53 12.48
CA ILE A 144 -16.68 17.85 13.05
C ILE A 144 -17.84 18.79 12.68
#